data_AF-A0A2H4SVD6-F1
#
_entry.id   AF-A0A2H4SVD6-F1
#
_cell.length_a   1.000
_cell.length_b   1.000
_cell.length_c   1.000
_cell.angle_alpha   90.00
_cell.angle_beta   90.00
_cell.angle_gamma   90.00
#
_symmetry.space_group_name_H-M   'P 1'
#
loop_
_entity.id
_entity.type
_entity.pdbx_description
1 polymer ?
#
loop_
_entity_poly.entity_id
_entity_poly.type
_entity_poly.pdbx_seq_one_letter_code
_entity_poly.pdbx_strand_id
1 'polypeptide(L)'
;MTPSPQPPPPALAALRKLHLAVGFAKARTFFLWLVFAGGMLGFCLARLMYLDFAGVFCSSAQQQQHGANHAAPGECYWYTAVDVYRVGIRMHLGAVVPAGALACVQFTPVVRRRMARVHRVNGYATLLLSLVGVAGAVMVAPVAFGGHPSTRGLVGVLGVLFVGALALAYYYIRKKRIDQHRAWMLRAWFYAGSIVTARFIMMAAAAIVSSGNGQGGFYEAKLCRQLASYLNSTRLLQEYPDCASLDAWVLVKADLHIQGPEHISAALDVTFGMSVWMAAAIHAIGVEFYLQLTPGETRRLREVSRQRQVEVGLEAASKTIVSDHGRDGV
;
A
#
# COMPACT_ATOMS: atom_id res chain seq x y z
N MET A 1 45.31 31.71 9.84
CA MET A 1 44.41 31.77 8.68
C MET A 1 43.46 30.58 8.78
N THR A 2 42.22 30.80 9.20
CA THR A 2 41.17 29.78 9.13
C THR A 2 40.80 29.58 7.65
N PRO A 3 40.74 28.34 7.14
CA PRO A 3 40.34 28.12 5.75
C PRO A 3 38.93 28.66 5.55
N SER A 4 38.73 29.48 4.52
CA SER A 4 37.40 29.90 4.09
C SER A 4 36.53 28.66 3.85
N PRO A 5 35.29 28.60 4.37
CA PRO A 5 34.42 27.47 4.16
C PRO A 5 34.21 27.27 2.65
N GLN A 6 34.60 26.10 2.15
CA GLN A 6 34.42 25.78 0.74
C GLN A 6 32.93 25.78 0.39
N PRO A 7 32.55 26.31 -0.78
CA PRO A 7 31.16 26.30 -1.21
C PRO A 7 30.69 24.85 -1.31
N PRO A 8 29.46 24.54 -0.85
CA PRO A 8 28.95 23.18 -0.89
C PRO A 8 28.88 22.67 -2.33
N PRO A 9 29.08 21.36 -2.56
CA PRO A 9 28.98 20.78 -3.89
C PRO A 9 27.65 21.16 -4.57
N PRO A 10 27.61 21.33 -5.91
CA PRO A 10 26.41 21.78 -6.62
C PRO A 10 25.19 20.88 -6.39
N ALA A 11 25.39 19.57 -6.24
CA ALA A 11 24.32 18.62 -5.86
C ALA A 11 23.74 18.92 -4.46
N LEU A 12 24.57 19.27 -3.48
CA LEU A 12 24.15 19.64 -2.13
C LEU A 12 23.39 20.97 -2.13
N ALA A 13 23.79 21.92 -2.99
CA ALA A 13 23.12 23.19 -3.17
C ALA A 13 21.74 23.02 -3.84
N ALA A 14 21.63 22.16 -4.85
CA ALA A 14 20.37 21.81 -5.48
C ALA A 14 19.40 21.11 -4.50
N LEU A 15 19.91 20.15 -3.71
CA LEU A 15 19.14 19.47 -2.67
C LEU A 15 18.64 20.44 -1.58
N ARG A 16 19.46 21.44 -1.22
CA ARG A 16 19.08 22.53 -0.31
C ARG A 16 17.95 23.38 -0.88
N LYS A 17 18.05 23.81 -2.14
CA LYS A 17 16.99 24.57 -2.81
C LYS A 17 15.68 23.76 -2.87
N LEU A 18 15.77 22.48 -3.21
CA LEU A 18 14.61 21.59 -3.32
C LEU A 18 13.91 21.37 -1.97
N HIS A 19 14.65 21.06 -0.89
CA HIS A 19 13.99 20.83 0.40
C HIS A 19 13.30 22.09 0.95
N LEU A 20 13.86 23.27 0.68
CA LEU A 20 13.25 24.54 1.08
C LEU A 20 12.01 24.86 0.23
N ALA A 21 12.07 24.60 -1.07
CA ALA A 21 10.94 24.78 -1.99
C ALA A 21 9.74 23.87 -1.65
N VAL A 22 9.99 22.64 -1.20
CA VAL A 22 8.96 21.70 -0.72
C VAL A 22 8.54 22.01 0.73
N GLY A 23 9.30 22.86 1.41
CA GLY A 23 8.94 23.46 2.69
C GLY A 23 9.41 22.74 3.93
N PHE A 24 10.43 21.90 3.82
CA PHE A 24 11.06 21.25 4.95
C PHE A 24 12.19 22.13 5.51
N ALA A 25 12.14 22.39 6.82
CA ALA A 25 13.18 23.14 7.52
C ALA A 25 14.42 22.29 7.85
N LYS A 26 14.28 20.95 7.87
CA LYS A 26 15.35 20.00 8.21
C LYS A 26 15.52 18.96 7.10
N ALA A 27 16.75 18.75 6.65
CA ALA A 27 17.08 17.78 5.61
C ALA A 27 16.69 16.34 5.96
N ARG A 28 16.79 15.92 7.23
CA ARG A 28 16.39 14.57 7.68
C ARG A 28 14.90 14.31 7.44
N THR A 29 14.03 15.28 7.74
CA THR A 29 12.58 15.14 7.54
C THR A 29 12.23 15.15 6.05
N PHE A 30 12.97 15.91 5.24
CA PHE A 30 12.84 15.86 3.77
C PHE A 30 13.23 14.48 3.23
N PHE A 31 14.34 13.91 3.69
CA PHE A 31 14.77 12.57 3.26
C PHE A 31 13.75 11.49 3.63
N LEU A 32 13.22 11.52 4.86
CA LEU A 32 12.15 10.61 5.28
C LEU A 32 10.91 10.75 4.39
N TRP A 33 10.48 11.98 4.10
CA TRP A 33 9.36 12.22 3.18
C TRP A 33 9.67 11.70 1.77
N LEU A 34 10.88 11.91 1.25
CA LEU A 34 11.28 11.43 -0.07
C LEU A 34 11.24 9.90 -0.14
N VAL A 35 11.72 9.20 0.88
CA VAL A 35 11.68 7.73 0.92
C VAL A 35 10.24 7.22 0.95
N PHE A 36 9.42 7.69 1.90
CA PHE A 36 8.07 7.14 2.08
C PHE A 36 7.06 7.68 1.06
N ALA A 37 6.94 9.01 0.94
CA ALA A 37 6.00 9.62 0.00
C ALA A 37 6.50 9.51 -1.45
N GLY A 38 7.81 9.65 -1.69
CA GLY A 38 8.36 9.42 -3.03
C GLY A 38 8.26 7.95 -3.46
N GLY A 39 8.52 7.00 -2.55
CA GLY A 39 8.31 5.58 -2.82
C GLY A 39 6.85 5.25 -3.14
N MET A 40 5.90 5.77 -2.36
CA MET A 40 4.46 5.63 -2.64
C MET A 40 4.08 6.25 -3.98
N LEU A 41 4.55 7.46 -4.28
CA LEU A 41 4.28 8.13 -5.55
C LEU A 41 4.85 7.35 -6.74
N GLY A 42 6.08 6.86 -6.62
CA GLY A 42 6.72 6.02 -7.64
C GLY A 42 5.93 4.74 -7.88
N PHE A 43 5.45 4.10 -6.82
CA PHE A 43 4.56 2.94 -6.94
C PHE A 43 3.24 3.29 -7.66
N CYS A 44 2.57 4.37 -7.26
CA CYS A 44 1.32 4.80 -7.92
C CYS A 44 1.53 5.10 -9.41
N LEU A 45 2.61 5.80 -9.77
CA LEU A 45 2.94 6.11 -11.17
C LEU A 45 3.25 4.84 -11.97
N ALA A 46 4.03 3.92 -11.40
CA ALA A 46 4.34 2.63 -12.02
C ALA A 46 3.10 1.73 -12.18
N ARG A 47 2.04 1.96 -11.40
CA ARG A 47 0.79 1.18 -11.47
C ARG A 47 -0.35 1.91 -12.17
N LEU A 48 -0.13 3.13 -12.67
CA LEU A 48 -1.15 3.90 -13.39
C LEU A 48 -1.65 3.18 -14.64
N MET A 49 -0.76 2.45 -15.33
CA MET A 49 -1.11 1.64 -16.49
C MET A 49 -2.13 0.53 -16.20
N TYR A 50 -2.26 0.08 -14.95
CA TYR A 50 -3.25 -0.93 -14.58
C TYR A 50 -4.69 -0.44 -14.58
N LEU A 51 -4.90 0.88 -14.72
CA LEU A 51 -6.23 1.44 -14.96
C LEU A 51 -6.77 1.08 -16.34
N ASP A 52 -5.89 0.80 -17.31
CA ASP A 52 -6.28 0.16 -18.56
C ASP A 52 -6.49 -1.34 -18.32
N PHE A 53 -7.72 -1.66 -17.87
CA PHE A 53 -8.07 -3.01 -17.45
C PHE A 53 -7.96 -4.03 -18.59
N ALA A 54 -8.43 -3.69 -19.78
CA ALA A 54 -8.51 -4.63 -20.90
C ALA A 54 -7.27 -4.59 -21.82
N GLY A 55 -6.55 -3.46 -21.88
CA GLY A 55 -5.36 -3.33 -22.70
C GLY A 55 -4.06 -3.73 -21.98
N VAL A 56 -3.98 -3.55 -20.66
CA VAL A 56 -2.74 -3.78 -19.89
C VAL A 56 -2.94 -4.79 -18.77
N PHE A 57 -3.86 -4.54 -17.83
CA PHE A 57 -3.93 -5.34 -16.60
C PHE A 57 -4.36 -6.78 -16.85
N CYS A 58 -5.44 -6.97 -17.60
CA CYS A 58 -5.99 -8.24 -18.06
C CYS A 58 -6.17 -8.23 -19.58
N SER A 59 -5.06 -8.07 -20.30
CA SER A 59 -5.04 -8.18 -21.76
C SER A 59 -5.32 -9.61 -22.21
N SER A 60 -5.87 -9.73 -23.43
CA SER A 60 -6.12 -11.04 -24.04
C SER A 60 -4.80 -11.77 -24.29
N ALA A 61 -4.82 -13.11 -24.26
CA ALA A 61 -3.65 -13.95 -24.52
C ALA A 61 -2.98 -13.65 -25.88
N GLN A 62 -3.75 -13.19 -26.89
CA GLN A 62 -3.22 -12.73 -28.18
C GLN A 62 -2.44 -11.41 -28.11
N GLN A 63 -2.75 -10.55 -27.15
CA GLN A 63 -2.07 -9.26 -26.90
C GLN A 63 -0.99 -9.34 -25.82
N GLN A 64 -0.82 -10.51 -25.18
CA GLN A 64 0.13 -10.74 -24.10
C GLN A 64 1.56 -10.90 -24.65
N GLN A 65 2.02 -9.92 -25.44
CA GLN A 65 3.41 -9.80 -25.84
C GLN A 65 4.25 -9.40 -24.62
N HIS A 66 5.12 -10.34 -24.19
CA HIS A 66 6.36 -10.17 -23.43
C HIS A 66 6.56 -8.82 -22.69
N GLY A 67 5.81 -8.59 -21.63
CA GLY A 67 6.07 -7.45 -20.73
C GLY A 67 5.59 -7.75 -19.31
N ALA A 68 6.36 -7.36 -18.29
CA ALA A 68 6.05 -7.58 -16.87
C ALA A 68 4.88 -6.73 -16.32
N ASN A 69 4.07 -6.16 -17.21
CA ASN A 69 3.08 -5.12 -16.92
C ASN A 69 1.65 -5.66 -16.94
N HIS A 70 1.42 -6.85 -16.40
CA HIS A 70 0.08 -7.47 -16.29
C HIS A 70 -0.18 -7.95 -14.86
N ALA A 71 -1.42 -8.39 -14.58
CA ALA A 71 -1.75 -9.07 -13.32
C ALA A 71 -0.97 -10.39 -13.17
N ALA A 72 -0.80 -10.90 -11.95
CA ALA A 72 -0.12 -12.19 -11.76
C ALA A 72 -0.82 -13.32 -12.56
N PRO A 73 -0.09 -14.34 -13.03
CA PRO A 73 -0.69 -15.37 -13.86
C PRO A 73 -1.88 -16.04 -13.16
N GLY A 74 -2.99 -16.19 -13.89
CA GLY A 74 -4.23 -16.77 -13.39
C GLY A 74 -5.17 -15.84 -12.61
N GLU A 75 -4.75 -14.64 -12.21
CA GLU A 75 -5.63 -13.68 -11.53
C GLU A 75 -6.75 -13.19 -12.44
N CYS A 76 -6.42 -12.92 -13.71
CA CYS A 76 -7.36 -12.38 -14.68
C CYS A 76 -8.51 -13.32 -15.02
N TYR A 77 -8.36 -14.63 -14.83
CA TYR A 77 -9.47 -15.57 -14.93
C TYR A 77 -10.62 -15.15 -13.99
N TRP A 78 -10.33 -14.88 -12.72
CA TRP A 78 -11.35 -14.49 -11.75
C TRP A 78 -11.93 -13.10 -12.05
N TYR A 79 -11.08 -12.15 -12.43
CA TYR A 79 -11.50 -10.77 -12.74
C TYR A 79 -12.29 -10.65 -14.03
N THR A 80 -12.20 -11.62 -14.94
CA THR A 80 -12.94 -11.63 -16.20
C THR A 80 -14.11 -12.61 -16.17
N ALA A 81 -14.07 -13.68 -15.38
CA ALA A 81 -15.16 -14.65 -15.28
C ALA A 81 -16.29 -14.20 -14.33
N VAL A 82 -15.98 -13.41 -13.29
CA VAL A 82 -16.96 -13.09 -12.23
C VAL A 82 -17.08 -11.58 -12.03
N ASP A 83 -18.31 -11.06 -12.15
CA ASP A 83 -18.58 -9.62 -12.10
C ASP A 83 -18.20 -8.95 -10.77
N VAL A 84 -18.44 -9.63 -9.64
CA VAL A 84 -18.09 -9.06 -8.33
C VAL A 84 -16.58 -8.80 -8.21
N TYR A 85 -15.75 -9.72 -8.69
CA TYR A 85 -14.29 -9.57 -8.67
C TYR A 85 -13.82 -8.54 -9.70
N ARG A 86 -14.47 -8.51 -10.88
CA ARG A 86 -14.23 -7.48 -11.91
C ARG A 86 -14.48 -6.07 -11.39
N VAL A 87 -15.63 -5.85 -10.77
CA VAL A 87 -16.00 -4.56 -10.18
C VAL A 87 -15.06 -4.24 -9.04
N GLY A 88 -14.80 -5.20 -8.14
CA GLY A 88 -13.93 -5.02 -6.98
C GLY A 88 -12.52 -4.58 -7.37
N ILE A 89 -11.88 -5.22 -8.36
CA ILE A 89 -10.51 -4.89 -8.73
C ILE A 89 -10.43 -3.54 -9.45
N ARG A 90 -11.42 -3.20 -10.27
CA ARG A 90 -11.51 -1.88 -10.92
C ARG A 90 -11.74 -0.77 -9.89
N MET A 91 -12.62 -1.00 -8.91
CA MET A 91 -12.81 -0.07 -7.78
C MET A 91 -11.52 0.08 -6.98
N HIS A 92 -10.85 -1.03 -6.67
CA HIS A 92 -9.61 -1.01 -5.89
C HIS A 92 -8.50 -0.22 -6.60
N LEU A 93 -8.17 -0.58 -7.85
CA LEU A 93 -7.11 0.08 -8.61
C LEU A 93 -7.47 1.53 -8.93
N GLY A 94 -8.69 1.76 -9.42
CA GLY A 94 -9.23 3.07 -9.77
C GLY A 94 -9.29 4.06 -8.61
N ALA A 95 -9.31 3.57 -7.37
CA ALA A 95 -9.33 4.42 -6.20
C ALA A 95 -7.99 4.51 -5.46
N VAL A 96 -7.28 3.39 -5.24
CA VAL A 96 -6.04 3.37 -4.46
C VAL A 96 -4.88 4.04 -5.19
N VAL A 97 -4.76 3.86 -6.51
CA VAL A 97 -3.70 4.51 -7.30
C VAL A 97 -3.78 6.04 -7.22
N PRO A 98 -4.92 6.68 -7.55
CA PRO A 98 -5.02 8.13 -7.38
C PRO A 98 -4.99 8.56 -5.92
N ALA A 99 -5.60 7.81 -4.98
CA ALA A 99 -5.54 8.17 -3.55
C ALA A 99 -4.10 8.23 -3.04
N GLY A 100 -3.25 7.26 -3.40
CA GLY A 100 -1.83 7.25 -3.01
C GLY A 100 -1.05 8.43 -3.56
N ALA A 101 -1.24 8.77 -4.84
CA ALA A 101 -0.62 9.94 -5.44
C ALA A 101 -1.07 11.25 -4.77
N LEU A 102 -2.38 11.38 -4.51
CA LEU A 102 -2.98 12.52 -3.82
C LEU A 102 -2.50 12.65 -2.37
N ALA A 103 -2.29 11.53 -1.67
CA ALA A 103 -1.74 11.50 -0.32
C ALA A 103 -0.32 12.04 -0.25
N CYS A 104 0.53 11.79 -1.25
CA CYS A 104 1.87 12.36 -1.30
C CYS A 104 1.82 13.91 -1.34
N VAL A 105 0.83 14.47 -2.05
CA VAL A 105 0.55 15.91 -2.03
C VAL A 105 0.09 16.37 -0.64
N GLN A 106 -0.68 15.56 0.09
CA GLN A 106 -1.12 15.88 1.45
C GLN A 106 0.02 16.01 2.46
N PHE A 107 1.04 15.15 2.34
CA PHE A 107 2.19 15.17 3.24
C PHE A 107 3.24 16.22 2.85
N THR A 108 3.01 16.99 1.78
CA THR A 108 3.89 18.08 1.34
C THR A 108 3.64 19.34 2.19
N PRO A 109 4.64 19.82 2.98
CA PRO A 109 4.44 20.90 3.94
C PRO A 109 3.97 22.23 3.32
N VAL A 110 4.45 22.60 2.13
CA VAL A 110 4.03 23.83 1.43
C VAL A 110 2.53 23.84 1.13
N VAL A 111 1.97 22.71 0.69
CA VAL A 111 0.54 22.60 0.36
C VAL A 111 -0.30 22.94 1.58
N ARG A 112 0.03 22.38 2.73
CA ARG A 112 -0.70 22.63 3.98
C ARG A 112 -0.54 24.07 4.49
N ARG A 113 0.63 24.69 4.33
CA ARG A 113 0.89 26.05 4.86
C ARG A 113 0.35 27.16 3.96
N ARG A 114 0.50 27.03 2.65
CA ARG A 114 0.19 28.10 1.68
C ARG A 114 -1.12 27.86 0.93
N MET A 115 -1.55 26.60 0.80
CA MET A 115 -2.70 26.22 -0.04
C MET A 115 -3.72 25.41 0.77
N ALA A 116 -4.16 25.96 1.90
CA ALA A 116 -5.04 25.26 2.84
C ALA A 116 -6.38 24.79 2.24
N ARG A 117 -6.95 25.55 1.28
CA ARG A 117 -8.18 25.13 0.56
C ARG A 117 -7.93 23.89 -0.29
N VAL A 118 -6.82 23.87 -1.04
CA VAL A 118 -6.39 22.73 -1.86
C VAL A 118 -6.16 21.49 -0.98
N HIS A 119 -5.46 21.64 0.15
CA HIS A 119 -5.24 20.56 1.12
C HIS A 119 -6.57 19.92 1.59
N ARG A 120 -7.60 20.74 1.88
CA ARG A 120 -8.91 20.26 2.33
C ARG A 120 -9.68 19.53 1.23
N VAL A 121 -9.79 20.10 0.03
CA VAL A 121 -10.50 19.46 -1.10
C VAL A 121 -9.81 18.15 -1.48
N ASN A 122 -8.49 18.17 -1.61
CA ASN A 122 -7.69 16.97 -1.81
C ASN A 122 -7.93 15.95 -0.69
N GLY A 123 -8.16 16.41 0.54
CA GLY A 123 -8.30 15.54 1.72
C GLY A 123 -9.59 14.74 1.67
N TYR A 124 -10.69 15.40 1.28
CA TYR A 124 -11.96 14.73 1.07
C TYR A 124 -11.92 13.78 -0.12
N ALA A 125 -11.30 14.16 -1.23
CA ALA A 125 -11.12 13.28 -2.39
C ALA A 125 -10.32 12.03 -2.01
N THR A 126 -9.18 12.21 -1.31
CA THR A 126 -8.33 11.13 -0.82
C THR A 126 -9.11 10.21 0.13
N LEU A 127 -9.89 10.76 1.06
CA LEU A 127 -10.70 9.98 2.00
C LEU A 127 -11.76 9.14 1.28
N LEU A 128 -12.50 9.73 0.33
CA LEU A 128 -13.52 9.01 -0.44
C LEU A 128 -12.91 7.88 -1.26
N LEU A 129 -11.82 8.16 -1.98
CA LEU A 129 -11.11 7.16 -2.77
C LEU A 129 -10.56 6.05 -1.88
N SER A 130 -10.02 6.36 -0.70
CA SER A 130 -9.57 5.35 0.26
C SER A 130 -10.69 4.39 0.65
N LEU A 131 -11.91 4.88 0.91
CA LEU A 131 -13.06 4.02 1.27
C LEU A 131 -13.51 3.14 0.10
N VAL A 132 -13.60 3.70 -1.11
CA VAL A 132 -13.89 2.93 -2.34
C VAL A 132 -12.82 1.86 -2.59
N GLY A 133 -11.56 2.21 -2.36
CA GLY A 133 -10.41 1.32 -2.53
C GLY A 133 -10.44 0.14 -1.56
N VAL A 134 -10.80 0.38 -0.30
CA VAL A 134 -10.98 -0.69 0.71
C VAL A 134 -12.16 -1.59 0.35
N ALA A 135 -13.30 -1.02 -0.07
CA ALA A 135 -14.44 -1.82 -0.50
C ALA A 135 -14.06 -2.74 -1.66
N GLY A 136 -13.36 -2.22 -2.68
CA GLY A 136 -12.84 -3.01 -3.78
C GLY A 136 -11.85 -4.10 -3.34
N ALA A 137 -10.96 -3.80 -2.37
CA ALA A 137 -10.02 -4.77 -1.82
C ALA A 137 -10.74 -5.94 -1.14
N VAL A 138 -11.77 -5.65 -0.34
CA VAL A 138 -12.57 -6.67 0.36
C VAL A 138 -13.33 -7.54 -0.65
N MET A 139 -13.87 -6.95 -1.72
CA MET A 139 -14.56 -7.70 -2.78
C MET A 139 -13.65 -8.71 -3.48
N VAL A 140 -12.36 -8.38 -3.67
CA VAL A 140 -11.38 -9.19 -4.42
C VAL A 140 -10.60 -10.17 -3.53
N ALA A 141 -10.53 -9.92 -2.22
CA ALA A 141 -9.84 -10.77 -1.26
C ALA A 141 -10.12 -12.28 -1.38
N PRO A 142 -11.33 -12.75 -1.76
CA PRO A 142 -11.61 -14.18 -1.89
C PRO A 142 -10.82 -14.91 -2.98
N VAL A 143 -10.28 -14.19 -3.97
CA VAL A 143 -9.57 -14.75 -5.13
C VAL A 143 -8.16 -14.17 -5.32
N ALA A 144 -7.82 -13.09 -4.63
CA ALA A 144 -6.51 -12.46 -4.74
C ALA A 144 -5.40 -13.41 -4.26
N PHE A 145 -4.47 -13.75 -5.16
CA PHE A 145 -3.31 -14.60 -4.87
C PHE A 145 -3.70 -15.89 -4.12
N GLY A 146 -4.60 -16.67 -4.73
CA GLY A 146 -5.11 -17.95 -4.17
C GLY A 146 -6.22 -17.78 -3.14
N GLY A 147 -6.45 -16.55 -2.63
CA GLY A 147 -7.61 -16.25 -1.81
C GLY A 147 -7.63 -16.96 -0.45
N HIS A 148 -6.46 -17.36 0.06
CA HIS A 148 -6.32 -18.12 1.31
C HIS A 148 -6.96 -17.41 2.50
N PRO A 149 -7.37 -18.15 3.55
CA PRO A 149 -7.84 -17.56 4.80
C PRO A 149 -6.83 -16.54 5.41
N SER A 150 -5.53 -16.79 5.25
CA SER A 150 -4.46 -15.86 5.67
C SER A 150 -4.54 -14.52 4.93
N THR A 151 -4.77 -14.54 3.62
CA THR A 151 -4.98 -13.35 2.78
C THR A 151 -6.27 -12.63 3.16
N ARG A 152 -7.39 -13.35 3.28
CA ARG A 152 -8.69 -12.76 3.64
C ARG A 152 -8.67 -12.11 5.02
N GLY A 153 -8.14 -12.82 6.01
CA GLY A 153 -8.02 -12.33 7.38
C GLY A 153 -7.18 -11.05 7.43
N LEU A 154 -6.08 -11.02 6.69
CA LEU A 154 -5.22 -9.85 6.61
C LEU A 154 -5.85 -8.66 5.90
N VAL A 155 -6.52 -8.86 4.77
CA VAL A 155 -7.25 -7.78 4.09
C VAL A 155 -8.29 -7.20 5.04
N GLY A 156 -8.97 -8.04 5.83
CA GLY A 156 -9.87 -7.59 6.89
C GLY A 156 -9.16 -6.75 7.95
N VAL A 157 -8.05 -7.23 8.51
CA VAL A 157 -7.28 -6.52 9.54
C VAL A 157 -6.73 -5.18 9.02
N LEU A 158 -6.08 -5.17 7.85
CA LEU A 158 -5.59 -3.93 7.22
C LEU A 158 -6.73 -2.97 6.90
N GLY A 159 -7.88 -3.48 6.42
CA GLY A 159 -9.08 -2.68 6.20
C GLY A 159 -9.56 -1.98 7.47
N VAL A 160 -9.67 -2.72 8.58
CA VAL A 160 -10.07 -2.17 9.89
C VAL A 160 -9.04 -1.15 10.40
N LEU A 161 -7.75 -1.46 10.36
CA LEU A 161 -6.70 -0.55 10.80
C LEU A 161 -6.67 0.74 9.97
N PHE A 162 -6.78 0.61 8.64
CA PHE A 162 -6.75 1.75 7.73
C PHE A 162 -8.00 2.62 7.86
N VAL A 163 -9.20 2.04 7.79
CA VAL A 163 -10.46 2.79 7.94
C VAL A 163 -10.58 3.38 9.35
N GLY A 164 -10.20 2.62 10.38
CA GLY A 164 -10.17 3.10 11.76
C GLY A 164 -9.23 4.29 11.94
N ALA A 165 -8.04 4.24 11.35
CA ALA A 165 -7.10 5.36 11.36
C ALA A 165 -7.64 6.58 10.61
N LEU A 166 -8.29 6.40 9.46
CA LEU A 166 -8.94 7.49 8.72
C LEU A 166 -10.11 8.11 9.51
N ALA A 167 -10.93 7.29 10.16
CA ALA A 167 -12.04 7.74 10.99
C ALA A 167 -11.55 8.56 12.19
N LEU A 168 -10.51 8.09 12.89
CA LEU A 168 -9.89 8.82 13.99
C LEU A 168 -9.21 10.11 13.51
N ALA A 169 -8.51 10.08 12.38
CA ALA A 169 -7.94 11.26 11.77
C ALA A 169 -9.02 12.31 11.45
N TYR A 170 -10.16 11.88 10.91
CA TYR A 170 -11.30 12.74 10.63
C TYR A 170 -11.95 13.28 11.90
N TYR A 171 -12.14 12.45 12.92
CA TYR A 171 -12.66 12.87 14.22
C TYR A 171 -11.79 13.96 14.86
N TYR A 172 -10.47 13.76 14.90
CA TYR A 172 -9.56 14.72 15.52
C TYR A 172 -9.47 16.06 14.78
N ILE A 173 -9.51 16.06 13.43
CA ILE A 173 -9.53 17.32 12.69
C ILE A 173 -10.82 18.12 12.92
N ARG A 174 -11.96 17.43 13.11
CA ARG A 174 -13.24 18.07 13.47
C ARG A 174 -13.17 18.70 14.87
N LYS A 175 -12.45 18.07 15.81
CA LYS A 175 -12.16 18.60 17.16
C LYS A 175 -10.98 19.58 17.21
N LYS A 176 -10.48 20.04 16.05
CA LYS A 176 -9.33 20.96 15.90
C LYS A 176 -8.02 20.45 16.54
N ARG A 177 -7.88 19.14 16.76
CA ARG A 177 -6.65 18.49 17.23
C ARG A 177 -5.79 18.06 16.03
N ILE A 178 -4.99 19.01 15.52
CA ILE A 178 -4.22 18.83 14.29
C ILE A 178 -3.03 17.88 14.50
N ASP A 179 -2.45 17.86 15.69
CA ASP A 179 -1.38 16.92 16.06
C ASP A 179 -1.85 15.47 15.97
N GLN A 180 -3.01 15.16 16.55
CA GLN A 180 -3.62 13.84 16.51
C GLN A 180 -4.11 13.48 15.11
N HIS A 181 -4.73 14.42 14.40
CA HIS A 181 -5.09 14.23 12.99
C HIS A 181 -3.86 13.81 12.15
N ARG A 182 -2.73 14.51 12.30
CA ARG A 182 -1.49 14.16 11.60
C ARG A 182 -1.02 12.74 11.97
N ALA A 183 -1.03 12.40 13.26
CA ALA A 183 -0.55 11.10 13.73
C ALA A 183 -1.36 9.95 13.13
N TRP A 184 -2.69 10.06 13.13
CA TRP A 184 -3.57 9.05 12.55
C TRP A 184 -3.54 9.01 11.02
N MET A 185 -3.36 10.15 10.34
CA MET A 185 -3.12 10.16 8.89
C MET A 185 -1.81 9.45 8.52
N LEU A 186 -0.74 9.64 9.31
CA LEU A 186 0.51 8.91 9.08
C LEU A 186 0.32 7.41 9.27
N ARG A 187 -0.35 6.98 10.33
CA ARG A 187 -0.69 5.55 10.55
C ARG A 187 -1.43 4.96 9.37
N ALA A 188 -2.51 5.61 8.91
CA ALA A 188 -3.28 5.15 7.77
C ALA A 188 -2.39 4.95 6.52
N TRP A 189 -1.58 5.95 6.16
CA TRP A 189 -0.77 5.88 4.95
C TRP A 189 0.44 4.96 5.04
N PHE A 190 0.95 4.69 6.24
CA PHE A 190 1.92 3.61 6.48
C PHE A 190 1.25 2.24 6.32
N TYR A 191 0.06 2.03 6.89
CA TYR A 191 -0.67 0.77 6.69
C TYR A 191 -0.96 0.51 5.20
N ALA A 192 -1.37 1.53 4.45
CA ALA A 192 -1.54 1.42 2.99
C ALA A 192 -0.20 1.16 2.27
N GLY A 193 0.89 1.78 2.73
CA GLY A 193 2.25 1.56 2.20
C GLY A 193 2.80 0.16 2.39
N SER A 194 2.23 -0.64 3.30
CA SER A 194 2.65 -2.03 3.53
C SER A 194 2.59 -2.88 2.25
N ILE A 195 1.65 -2.61 1.33
CA ILE A 195 1.53 -3.36 0.08
C ILE A 195 2.76 -3.22 -0.82
N VAL A 196 3.44 -2.07 -0.78
CA VAL A 196 4.66 -1.83 -1.56
C VAL A 196 5.78 -2.70 -1.03
N THR A 197 5.96 -2.72 0.30
CA THR A 197 6.94 -3.58 0.98
C THR A 197 6.62 -5.06 0.82
N ALA A 198 5.34 -5.43 0.88
CA ALA A 198 4.89 -6.81 0.72
C ALA A 198 5.29 -7.39 -0.64
N ARG A 199 5.35 -6.60 -1.71
CA ARG A 199 5.81 -7.09 -3.02
C ARG A 199 7.28 -7.52 -3.01
N PHE A 200 8.15 -6.78 -2.32
CA PHE A 200 9.55 -7.16 -2.19
C PHE A 200 9.71 -8.42 -1.33
N ILE A 201 8.99 -8.48 -0.22
CA ILE A 201 8.99 -9.66 0.66
C ILE A 201 8.46 -10.88 -0.10
N MET A 202 7.38 -10.73 -0.86
CA MET A 202 6.76 -11.80 -1.65
C MET A 202 7.73 -12.34 -2.69
N MET A 203 8.45 -11.49 -3.43
CA MET A 203 9.44 -11.97 -4.40
C MET A 203 10.61 -12.71 -3.73
N ALA A 204 11.09 -12.22 -2.60
CA ALA A 204 12.15 -12.90 -1.84
C ALA A 204 11.67 -14.24 -1.29
N ALA A 205 10.46 -14.28 -0.72
CA ALA A 205 9.83 -15.49 -0.22
C ALA A 205 9.61 -16.50 -1.35
N ALA A 206 9.12 -16.05 -2.51
CA ALA A 206 8.91 -16.89 -3.69
C ALA A 206 10.24 -17.52 -4.18
N ALA A 207 11.34 -16.77 -4.15
CA ALA A 207 12.67 -17.31 -4.44
C ALA A 207 13.13 -18.34 -3.40
N ILE A 208 12.87 -18.11 -2.11
CA ILE A 208 13.22 -19.04 -1.03
C ILE A 208 12.43 -20.34 -1.13
N VAL A 209 11.11 -20.29 -1.37
CA VAL A 209 10.32 -21.52 -1.52
C VAL A 209 10.70 -22.32 -2.77
N SER A 210 11.35 -21.67 -3.74
CA SER A 210 11.86 -22.28 -4.97
C SER A 210 13.29 -22.84 -4.84
N SER A 211 14.02 -22.55 -3.75
CA SER A 211 15.45 -22.90 -3.64
C SER A 211 15.72 -24.36 -3.25
N GLY A 212 14.69 -25.13 -2.91
CA GLY A 212 14.82 -26.57 -2.67
C GLY A 212 14.92 -27.29 -4.01
N ASN A 213 16.06 -27.93 -4.29
CA ASN A 213 16.42 -28.68 -5.51
C ASN A 213 15.45 -29.85 -5.85
N GLY A 214 14.14 -29.60 -5.93
CA GLY A 214 13.10 -30.60 -6.16
C GLY A 214 12.75 -31.48 -4.95
N GLN A 215 13.44 -31.38 -3.81
CA GLN A 215 13.19 -32.21 -2.62
C GLN A 215 12.38 -31.44 -1.56
N GLY A 216 11.10 -31.77 -1.45
CA GLY A 216 10.15 -30.98 -0.66
C GLY A 216 9.82 -29.64 -1.32
N GLY A 217 8.61 -29.13 -1.12
CA GLY A 217 8.18 -27.90 -1.76
C GLY A 217 6.77 -27.50 -1.35
N PHE A 218 6.46 -26.23 -1.57
CA PHE A 218 5.10 -25.72 -1.40
C PHE A 218 4.29 -26.06 -2.64
N TYR A 219 3.02 -26.39 -2.45
CA TYR A 219 2.07 -26.63 -3.52
C TYR A 219 0.85 -25.78 -3.29
N GLU A 220 0.29 -25.28 -4.39
CA GLU A 220 -0.94 -24.50 -4.38
C GLU A 220 -2.04 -25.29 -5.09
N ALA A 221 -3.22 -25.36 -4.48
CA ALA A 221 -4.38 -25.93 -5.13
C ALA A 221 -4.93 -24.94 -6.16
N LYS A 222 -5.03 -25.36 -7.43
CA LYS A 222 -5.54 -24.54 -8.53
C LYS A 222 -6.72 -25.23 -9.20
N LEU A 223 -7.72 -24.44 -9.58
CA LEU A 223 -8.85 -24.92 -10.37
C LEU A 223 -8.39 -25.19 -11.81
N CYS A 224 -8.72 -26.35 -12.38
CA CYS A 224 -8.33 -26.70 -13.74
C CYS A 224 -8.84 -25.69 -14.79
N ARG A 225 -10.05 -25.14 -14.61
CA ARG A 225 -10.57 -24.06 -15.46
C ARG A 225 -9.74 -22.78 -15.40
N GLN A 226 -9.15 -22.48 -14.23
CA GLN A 226 -8.22 -21.36 -14.10
C GLN A 226 -6.93 -21.65 -14.87
N LEU A 227 -6.36 -22.85 -14.76
CA LEU A 227 -5.17 -23.25 -15.52
C LEU A 227 -5.42 -23.20 -17.04
N ALA A 228 -6.58 -23.69 -17.49
CA ALA A 228 -6.99 -23.67 -18.89
C ALA A 228 -7.11 -22.26 -19.49
N SER A 229 -7.19 -21.21 -18.66
CA SER A 229 -7.23 -19.82 -19.15
C SER A 229 -5.89 -19.31 -19.66
N TYR A 230 -4.78 -19.97 -19.31
CA TYR A 230 -3.43 -19.56 -19.73
C TYR A 230 -2.51 -20.74 -20.11
N LEU A 231 -3.00 -21.98 -20.06
CA LEU A 231 -2.35 -23.18 -20.56
C LEU A 231 -3.10 -23.74 -21.76
N ASN A 232 -2.34 -24.21 -22.76
CA ASN A 232 -2.93 -24.93 -23.89
C ASN A 232 -3.42 -26.31 -23.44
N SER A 233 -4.50 -26.81 -24.04
CA SER A 233 -5.19 -28.04 -23.65
C SER A 233 -4.28 -29.27 -23.63
N THR A 234 -3.37 -29.39 -24.61
CA THR A 234 -2.41 -30.49 -24.67
C THR A 234 -1.47 -30.49 -23.47
N ARG A 235 -0.91 -29.32 -23.12
CA ARG A 235 0.00 -29.17 -21.96
C ARG A 235 -0.75 -29.41 -20.65
N LEU A 236 -1.95 -28.85 -20.54
CA LEU A 236 -2.80 -28.97 -19.36
C LEU A 236 -3.05 -30.45 -19.02
N LEU A 237 -3.50 -31.26 -19.99
CA LEU A 237 -3.81 -32.68 -19.76
C LEU A 237 -2.55 -33.55 -19.62
N GLN A 238 -1.43 -33.15 -20.23
CA GLN A 238 -0.17 -33.87 -20.10
C GLN A 238 0.44 -33.70 -18.71
N GLU A 239 0.42 -32.47 -18.16
CA GLU A 239 0.99 -32.17 -16.84
C GLU A 239 0.00 -32.42 -15.71
N TYR A 240 -1.30 -32.24 -15.95
CA TYR A 240 -2.37 -32.37 -14.97
C TYR A 240 -3.53 -33.22 -15.54
N PRO A 241 -3.40 -34.57 -15.57
CA PRO A 241 -4.41 -35.46 -16.14
C PRO A 241 -5.80 -35.33 -15.52
N ASP A 242 -5.88 -34.98 -14.23
CA ASP A 242 -7.14 -34.75 -13.51
C ASP A 242 -7.93 -33.56 -14.08
N CYS A 243 -7.28 -32.66 -14.83
CA CYS A 243 -7.94 -31.57 -15.55
C CYS A 243 -8.72 -32.01 -16.80
N ALA A 244 -8.89 -33.32 -17.02
CA ALA A 244 -9.93 -33.85 -17.91
C ALA A 244 -11.32 -33.29 -17.53
N SER A 245 -11.55 -33.02 -16.24
CA SER A 245 -12.64 -32.16 -15.78
C SER A 245 -12.11 -30.77 -15.45
N LEU A 246 -12.64 -29.74 -16.11
CA LEU A 246 -12.26 -28.35 -15.82
C LEU A 246 -12.67 -27.89 -14.42
N ASP A 247 -13.58 -28.61 -13.76
CA ASP A 247 -14.04 -28.30 -12.41
C ASP A 247 -13.22 -29.02 -11.31
N ALA A 248 -12.24 -29.84 -11.72
CA ALA A 248 -11.30 -30.46 -10.80
C ALA A 248 -10.29 -29.45 -10.23
N TRP A 249 -9.72 -29.81 -9.08
CA TRP A 249 -8.63 -29.08 -8.42
C TRP A 249 -7.36 -29.93 -8.47
N VAL A 250 -6.25 -29.28 -8.82
CA VAL A 250 -4.93 -29.93 -8.90
C VAL A 250 -3.91 -29.18 -8.09
N LEU A 251 -2.89 -29.91 -7.60
CA LEU A 251 -1.77 -29.31 -6.89
C LEU A 251 -0.70 -28.87 -7.88
N VAL A 252 -0.40 -27.58 -7.89
CA VAL A 252 0.66 -26.98 -8.70
C VAL A 252 1.84 -26.67 -7.80
N LYS A 253 3.03 -27.15 -8.17
CA LYS A 253 4.26 -26.86 -7.41
C LYS A 253 4.58 -25.37 -7.47
N ALA A 254 4.80 -24.75 -6.32
CA ALA A 254 5.24 -23.37 -6.17
C ALA A 254 6.75 -23.26 -6.43
N ASP A 255 7.13 -22.86 -7.63
CA ASP A 255 8.53 -22.83 -8.06
C ASP A 255 8.76 -21.78 -9.15
N LEU A 256 9.68 -20.84 -8.93
CA LEU A 256 10.05 -19.80 -9.90
C LEU A 256 11.04 -20.28 -10.97
N HIS A 257 11.66 -21.44 -10.78
CA HIS A 257 12.69 -21.99 -11.68
C HIS A 257 12.11 -23.00 -12.69
N ILE A 258 10.95 -23.58 -12.41
CA ILE A 258 10.25 -24.46 -13.36
C ILE A 258 9.57 -23.62 -14.44
N GLN A 259 9.70 -24.05 -15.70
CA GLN A 259 9.02 -23.40 -16.81
C GLN A 259 7.50 -23.56 -16.69
N GLY A 260 6.79 -22.45 -16.67
CA GLY A 260 5.34 -22.44 -16.70
C GLY A 260 4.72 -21.32 -15.84
N PRO A 261 3.74 -20.56 -16.36
CA PRO A 261 3.09 -19.49 -15.60
C PRO A 261 2.35 -19.99 -14.35
N GLU A 262 1.88 -21.24 -14.33
CA GLU A 262 1.21 -21.88 -13.21
C GLU A 262 2.14 -22.06 -11.99
N HIS A 263 3.41 -22.40 -12.20
CA HIS A 263 4.39 -22.56 -11.12
C HIS A 263 4.74 -21.20 -10.47
N ILE A 264 4.86 -20.15 -11.29
CA ILE A 264 5.01 -18.78 -10.82
C ILE A 264 3.76 -18.34 -10.05
N SER A 265 2.57 -18.61 -10.60
CA SER A 265 1.29 -18.32 -9.93
C SER A 265 1.20 -19.00 -8.56
N ALA A 266 1.57 -20.28 -8.47
CA ALA A 266 1.59 -21.01 -7.20
C ALA A 266 2.60 -20.41 -6.20
N ALA A 267 3.81 -20.03 -6.64
CA ALA A 267 4.82 -19.41 -5.78
C ALA A 267 4.39 -18.05 -5.22
N LEU A 268 3.69 -17.24 -6.02
CA LEU A 268 3.16 -15.96 -5.56
C LEU A 268 2.00 -16.16 -4.57
N ASP A 269 1.10 -17.10 -4.84
CA ASP A 269 -0.07 -17.36 -3.99
C ASP A 269 0.33 -17.83 -2.59
N VAL A 270 1.18 -18.87 -2.49
CA VAL A 270 1.60 -19.43 -1.20
C VAL A 270 2.38 -18.43 -0.34
N THR A 271 3.01 -17.42 -0.96
CA THR A 271 3.83 -16.43 -0.25
C THR A 271 3.12 -15.11 0.02
N PHE A 272 2.04 -14.79 -0.69
CA PHE A 272 1.39 -13.48 -0.61
C PHE A 272 0.88 -13.15 0.79
N GLY A 273 0.10 -14.03 1.40
CA GLY A 273 -0.50 -13.79 2.72
C GLY A 273 0.54 -13.48 3.79
N MET A 274 1.57 -14.32 3.92
CA MET A 274 2.69 -14.11 4.86
C MET A 274 3.42 -12.79 4.59
N SER A 275 3.66 -12.47 3.31
CA SER A 275 4.42 -11.29 2.93
C SER A 275 3.74 -9.99 3.34
N VAL A 276 2.41 -9.93 3.16
CA VAL A 276 1.64 -8.76 3.55
C VAL A 276 1.50 -8.71 5.09
N TRP A 277 1.42 -9.83 5.81
CA TRP A 277 1.44 -9.84 7.29
C TRP A 277 2.73 -9.25 7.84
N MET A 278 3.87 -9.69 7.31
CA MET A 278 5.17 -9.20 7.72
C MET A 278 5.34 -7.71 7.39
N ALA A 279 4.92 -7.29 6.19
CA ALA A 279 4.93 -5.88 5.82
C ALA A 279 4.03 -5.03 6.73
N ALA A 280 2.83 -5.50 7.06
CA ALA A 280 1.91 -4.79 7.94
C ALA A 280 2.53 -4.57 9.33
N ALA A 281 3.18 -5.59 9.90
CA ALA A 281 3.88 -5.47 11.18
C ALA A 281 5.04 -4.46 11.13
N ILE A 282 5.88 -4.53 10.10
CA ILE A 282 6.99 -3.59 9.87
C ILE A 282 6.47 -2.14 9.82
N HIS A 283 5.38 -1.90 9.09
CA HIS A 283 4.81 -0.56 8.94
C HIS A 283 4.10 -0.08 10.21
N ALA A 284 3.43 -0.97 10.93
CA ALA A 284 2.75 -0.65 12.18
C ALA A 284 3.74 -0.26 13.29
N ILE A 285 4.89 -0.94 13.37
CA ILE A 285 5.96 -0.57 14.29
C ILE A 285 6.70 0.67 13.78
N GLY A 286 7.02 0.69 12.49
CA GLY A 286 7.82 1.75 11.86
C GLY A 286 7.19 3.14 11.94
N VAL A 287 5.86 3.24 11.86
CA VAL A 287 5.17 4.53 11.99
C VAL A 287 5.28 5.13 13.39
N GLU A 288 5.34 4.30 14.43
CA GLU A 288 5.54 4.79 15.80
C GLU A 288 6.95 5.37 15.98
N PHE A 289 7.97 4.69 15.46
CA PHE A 289 9.32 5.25 15.38
C PHE A 289 9.35 6.56 14.59
N TYR A 290 8.67 6.63 13.45
CA TYR A 290 8.58 7.85 12.64
C TYR A 290 7.97 9.03 13.43
N LEU A 291 6.91 8.77 14.21
CA LEU A 291 6.29 9.80 15.05
C LEU A 291 7.23 10.27 16.15
N GLN A 292 7.96 9.35 16.80
CA GLN A 292 8.96 9.65 17.81
C GLN A 292 10.18 10.42 17.26
N LEU A 293 10.53 10.22 15.98
CA LEU A 293 11.59 10.97 15.28
C LEU A 293 11.15 12.38 14.85
N THR A 294 9.86 12.73 14.95
CA THR A 294 9.33 14.05 14.58
C THR A 294 8.70 14.85 15.74
N PRO A 295 9.30 14.88 16.95
CA PRO A 295 8.64 15.42 18.16
C PRO A 295 8.49 16.95 18.12
N GLY A 296 9.38 17.65 17.41
CA GLY A 296 9.28 19.09 17.22
C GLY A 296 8.03 19.50 16.43
N GLU A 297 7.67 18.72 15.39
CA GLU A 297 6.47 18.97 14.60
C GLU A 297 5.20 18.65 15.40
N THR A 298 5.24 17.58 16.22
CA THR A 298 4.14 17.24 17.14
C THR A 298 3.88 18.37 18.14
N ARG A 299 4.93 18.88 18.81
CA ARG A 299 4.81 20.01 19.75
C ARG A 299 4.26 21.27 19.09
N ARG A 300 4.79 21.62 17.91
CA ARG A 300 4.32 22.78 17.13
C ARG A 300 2.84 22.68 16.79
N LEU A 301 2.39 21.52 16.32
CA LEU A 301 0.99 21.31 15.94
C LEU A 301 0.05 21.24 17.15
N ARG A 302 0.54 20.77 18.31
CA ARG A 302 -0.21 20.79 19.56
C ARG A 302 -0.53 22.22 20.00
N GLU A 303 0.43 23.13 19.90
CA GLU A 303 0.21 24.55 20.19
C GLU A 303 -0.80 25.20 19.22
N VAL A 304 -0.68 24.94 17.93
CA VAL A 304 -1.67 25.41 16.93
C VAL A 304 -3.05 24.83 17.21
N SER A 305 -3.13 23.58 17.68
CA SER A 305 -4.40 22.94 18.03
C SER A 305 -5.05 23.64 19.22
N ARG A 306 -4.28 23.98 20.25
CA ARG A 306 -4.74 24.74 21.41
C ARG A 306 -5.32 26.07 20.97
N GLN A 307 -4.56 26.87 20.22
CA GLN A 307 -5.00 28.18 19.70
C GLN A 307 -6.32 28.08 18.94
N ARG A 308 -6.42 27.13 18.00
CA ARG A 308 -7.64 26.94 17.21
C ARG A 308 -8.83 26.43 18.00
N GLN A 309 -8.63 25.73 19.11
CA GLN A 309 -9.72 25.32 19.99
C GLN A 309 -10.27 26.49 20.79
N VAL A 310 -9.41 27.41 21.24
CA VAL A 310 -9.81 28.67 21.89
C VAL A 310 -10.65 29.52 20.94
N GLU A 311 -10.18 29.71 19.70
CA GLU A 311 -10.87 30.51 18.67
C GLU A 311 -12.31 30.05 18.39
N VAL A 312 -12.61 28.77 18.60
CA VAL A 312 -13.95 28.20 18.34
C VAL A 312 -14.70 27.81 19.62
N GLY A 313 -14.22 28.25 20.79
CA GLY A 313 -14.90 28.03 22.08
C GLY A 313 -14.92 26.58 22.57
N LEU A 314 -13.99 25.72 22.11
CA LEU A 314 -13.93 24.30 22.49
C LEU A 314 -13.21 24.02 23.83
N GLU A 315 -12.74 25.07 24.54
CA GLU A 315 -11.91 24.92 25.75
C GLU A 315 -12.57 24.14 26.88
N ALA A 316 -13.90 24.24 27.06
CA ALA A 316 -14.62 23.56 28.13
C ALA A 316 -14.58 22.01 28.03
N ALA A 317 -14.40 21.46 26.82
CA ALA A 317 -14.35 20.01 26.59
C ALA A 317 -12.92 19.43 26.61
N SER A 318 -11.88 20.27 26.60
CA SER A 318 -10.49 19.81 26.56
C SER A 318 -9.97 19.40 27.93
N LYS A 319 -10.42 20.07 29.01
CA LYS A 319 -10.06 19.73 30.40
C LYS A 319 -10.44 18.29 30.78
N THR A 320 -11.48 17.72 30.19
CA THR A 320 -11.98 16.37 30.51
C THR A 320 -11.18 15.23 29.88
N ILE A 321 -10.33 15.50 28.87
CA ILE A 321 -9.53 14.46 28.18
C ILE A 321 -8.03 14.57 28.54
N VAL A 322 -7.61 15.65 29.22
CA VAL A 322 -6.20 15.94 29.53
C VAL A 322 -5.71 15.29 30.84
N SER A 323 -6.47 14.40 31.48
CA SER A 323 -5.95 13.66 32.65
C SER A 323 -4.86 12.64 32.33
N ASP A 324 -4.36 12.56 31.09
CA ASP A 324 -3.19 11.75 30.71
C ASP A 324 -1.85 12.48 31.00
N HIS A 325 -1.84 13.38 32.00
CA HIS A 325 -0.66 14.11 32.47
C HIS A 325 0.31 13.26 33.32
N GLY A 326 0.13 11.93 33.37
CA GLY A 326 0.85 11.04 34.29
C GLY A 326 1.81 10.04 33.65
N ARG A 327 2.17 10.14 32.36
CA ARG A 327 3.03 9.13 31.70
C ARG A 327 4.45 9.56 31.32
N ASP A 328 4.82 10.81 31.53
CA ASP A 328 6.18 11.31 31.22
C ASP A 328 6.97 11.70 32.49
N GLY A 329 6.66 11.08 33.63
CA GLY A 329 7.35 11.35 34.89
C GLY A 329 7.39 10.14 35.82
N VAL A 330 8.26 9.17 35.49
CA VAL A 330 9.12 8.35 36.38
C VAL A 330 10.16 7.68 35.46
#